data_AF-A0A1F8WUK5-F1
#
_entry.id   AF-A0A1F8WUK5-F1
#
_cell.length_a   1.000
_cell.length_b   1.000
_cell.length_c   1.000
_cell.angle_alpha   90.00
_cell.angle_beta   90.00
_cell.angle_gamma   90.00
#
_symmetry.space_group_name_H-M   'P 1'
#
loop_
_entity.id
_entity.type
_entity.pdbx_description
1 polymer ?
#
loop_
_entity_poly.entity_id
_entity_poly.type
_entity_poly.pdbx_seq_one_letter_code
_entity_poly.pdbx_strand_id
1 'polypeptide(L)'
;MILSEALKYPMIKEILGKKEYLVLTGGGRSIRIRNTVKLLWATDNMIGGKTGYTRNAQHCFVGAFQTDDGPLFTAVLGTRSRNRMWKSTEMLHGIGTGLQAIPSIKLVNAYDSGASIVSGSEGKNSTVKHKKSHRVRHTSKKKHKKPAIRLVRKY
;
A
#
# COMPACT_ATOMS: atom_id res chain seq x y z
N MET A 1 -11.53 13.50 9.38
CA MET A 1 -11.24 14.43 10.50
C MET A 1 -10.02 14.02 11.33
N ILE A 2 -9.78 12.72 11.62
CA ILE A 2 -8.63 12.28 12.44
C ILE A 2 -7.26 12.77 11.92
N LEU A 3 -6.94 12.55 10.63
CA LEU A 3 -5.66 12.98 10.07
C LEU A 3 -5.50 14.51 10.09
N SER A 4 -6.58 15.23 9.80
CA SER A 4 -6.60 16.71 9.86
C SER A 4 -6.28 17.21 11.27
N GLU A 5 -6.88 16.62 12.30
CA GLU A 5 -6.59 16.97 13.69
C GLU A 5 -5.16 16.61 14.08
N ALA A 6 -4.69 15.43 13.70
CA ALA A 6 -3.34 14.96 14.00
C ALA A 6 -2.26 15.88 13.41
N LEU A 7 -2.50 16.48 12.24
CA LEU A 7 -1.56 17.40 11.59
C LEU A 7 -1.45 18.76 12.28
N LYS A 8 -2.34 19.11 13.22
CA LYS A 8 -2.17 20.30 14.05
C LYS A 8 -0.97 20.18 14.99
N TYR A 9 -0.51 18.96 15.27
CA TYR A 9 0.67 18.71 16.09
C TYR A 9 1.94 18.68 15.20
N PRO A 10 2.87 19.64 15.34
CA PRO A 10 4.03 19.74 14.46
C PRO A 10 4.90 18.48 14.43
N MET A 11 5.07 17.84 15.59
CA MET A 11 5.81 16.58 15.72
C MET A 11 5.18 15.44 14.90
N ILE A 12 3.84 15.33 14.89
CA ILE A 12 3.15 14.32 14.08
C ILE A 12 3.33 14.63 12.60
N LYS A 13 3.17 15.90 12.20
CA LYS A 13 3.38 16.35 10.83
C LYS A 13 4.79 16.02 10.33
N GLU A 14 5.80 16.30 11.15
CA GLU A 14 7.20 15.97 10.84
C GLU A 14 7.40 14.46 10.68
N ILE A 15 6.89 13.64 11.60
CA ILE A 15 7.01 12.18 11.52
C ILE A 15 6.35 11.62 10.26
N LEU A 16 5.13 12.09 9.93
CA LEU A 16 4.40 11.61 8.76
C LEU A 16 5.07 11.98 7.43
N GLY A 17 5.81 13.10 7.39
CA GLY A 17 6.56 13.56 6.22
C GLY A 17 7.91 12.85 6.02
N LYS A 18 8.41 12.09 6.99
CA LYS A 18 9.69 11.37 6.85
C LYS A 18 9.56 10.21 5.86
N LYS A 19 10.40 10.22 4.82
CA LYS A 19 10.57 9.11 3.88
C LYS A 19 11.17 7.88 4.58
N GLU A 20 12.10 8.10 5.49
CA GLU A 20 12.78 7.05 6.23
C GLU A 20 13.32 7.55 7.56
N TYR A 21 13.66 6.62 8.43
CA TYR A 21 14.25 6.91 9.73
C TYR A 21 15.19 5.77 10.16
N LEU A 22 16.32 6.13 10.79
CA LEU A 22 17.25 5.16 11.35
C LEU A 22 16.97 5.01 12.85
N VAL A 23 16.55 3.82 13.26
CA VAL A 23 16.34 3.49 14.67
C VAL A 23 17.61 2.86 15.23
N LEU A 24 18.14 3.43 16.31
CA LEU A 24 19.21 2.84 17.10
C LEU A 24 18.59 2.06 18.27
N THR A 25 18.94 0.79 18.37
CA THR A 25 18.52 -0.05 19.51
C THR A 25 19.50 0.11 20.66
N GLY A 26 19.07 -0.15 21.90
CA GLY A 26 19.94 -0.09 23.08
C GLY A 26 21.16 -1.02 23.01
N GLY A 27 21.13 -2.06 22.17
CA GLY A 27 22.26 -2.96 21.90
C GLY A 27 23.18 -2.51 20.76
N GLY A 28 23.08 -1.26 20.29
CA GLY A 28 23.94 -0.69 19.24
C GLY A 28 23.59 -1.09 17.81
N ARG A 29 22.58 -1.94 17.59
CA ARG A 29 22.08 -2.26 16.23
C ARG A 29 21.32 -1.07 15.66
N SER A 30 21.56 -0.76 14.39
CA SER A 30 20.79 0.19 13.60
C SER A 30 19.77 -0.50 12.70
N ILE A 31 18.56 0.07 12.61
CA ILE A 31 17.45 -0.45 11.79
C ILE A 31 16.89 0.71 10.96
N ARG A 32 17.05 0.63 9.63
CA ARG A 32 16.48 1.61 8.71
C ARG A 32 15.03 1.26 8.42
N ILE A 33 14.12 2.13 8.83
CA ILE A 33 12.69 2.02 8.58
C ILE A 33 12.35 2.92 7.39
N ARG A 34 11.73 2.34 6.37
CA ARG A 34 11.17 3.10 5.24
C ARG A 34 9.68 3.29 5.46
N ASN A 35 9.19 4.47 5.13
CA ASN A 35 7.76 4.74 5.13
C ASN A 35 7.06 3.80 4.10
N THR A 36 5.77 3.59 4.24
CA THR A 36 4.99 2.77 3.30
C THR A 36 4.15 3.62 2.35
N VAL A 37 4.07 4.93 2.60
CA VAL A 37 3.31 5.89 1.80
C VAL A 37 4.06 6.25 0.53
N LYS A 38 3.82 5.49 -0.54
CA LYS A 38 4.55 5.62 -1.82
C LYS A 38 4.56 7.06 -2.35
N LEU A 39 3.50 7.81 -2.13
CA LEU A 39 3.35 9.18 -2.65
C LEU A 39 4.35 10.17 -2.05
N LEU A 40 4.89 9.92 -0.85
CA LEU A 40 5.97 10.76 -0.31
C LEU A 40 7.21 10.79 -1.21
N TRP A 41 7.46 9.73 -1.99
CA TRP A 41 8.57 9.68 -2.95
C TRP A 41 8.20 10.15 -4.35
N ALA A 42 6.91 10.22 -4.65
CA ALA A 42 6.43 10.47 -6.01
C ALA A 42 6.03 11.93 -6.22
N THR A 43 5.62 12.64 -5.16
CA THR A 43 5.18 14.03 -5.25
C THR A 43 5.75 14.85 -4.09
N ASP A 44 6.13 16.09 -4.38
CA ASP A 44 6.73 17.00 -3.39
C ASP A 44 5.67 17.68 -2.51
N ASN A 45 4.42 17.74 -2.98
CA ASN A 45 3.30 18.32 -2.25
C ASN A 45 2.68 17.37 -1.21
N MET A 46 3.19 16.14 -1.05
CA MET A 46 2.66 15.19 -0.09
C MET A 46 3.10 15.54 1.35
N ILE A 47 2.16 15.88 2.22
CA ILE A 47 2.45 16.16 3.64
C ILE A 47 2.73 14.85 4.39
N GLY A 48 1.92 13.81 4.13
CA GLY A 48 2.04 12.52 4.80
C GLY A 48 0.72 11.78 4.91
N GLY A 49 0.73 10.62 5.54
CA GLY A 49 -0.46 9.79 5.65
C GLY A 49 -0.21 8.43 6.29
N LYS A 50 -1.22 7.55 6.23
CA LYS A 50 -1.15 6.22 6.81
C LYS A 50 -1.77 5.18 5.91
N THR A 51 -1.03 4.08 5.70
CA THR A 51 -1.52 2.86 5.04
C THR A 51 -2.13 1.90 6.07
N GLY A 52 -3.12 1.12 5.66
CA GLY A 52 -3.74 0.07 6.46
C GLY A 52 -4.05 -1.15 5.61
N TYR A 53 -3.88 -2.35 6.17
CA TYR A 53 -4.34 -3.58 5.55
C TYR A 53 -4.70 -4.62 6.60
N THR A 54 -5.91 -5.18 6.47
CA THR A 54 -6.29 -6.44 7.12
C THR A 54 -7.07 -7.28 6.11
N ARG A 55 -7.29 -8.57 6.40
CA ARG A 55 -8.07 -9.43 5.50
C ARG A 55 -9.49 -8.90 5.29
N ASN A 56 -10.12 -8.35 6.32
CA ASN A 56 -11.49 -7.86 6.25
C ASN A 56 -11.58 -6.42 5.71
N ALA A 57 -10.66 -5.54 6.10
CA ALA A 57 -10.66 -4.13 5.67
C ALA A 57 -10.06 -3.93 4.27
N GLN A 58 -9.32 -4.91 3.75
CA GLN A 58 -8.51 -4.80 2.53
C GLN A 58 -7.54 -3.61 2.60
N HIS A 59 -7.11 -3.04 1.46
CA HIS A 59 -6.16 -1.93 1.46
C HIS A 59 -6.85 -0.59 1.67
N CYS A 60 -6.38 0.13 2.69
CA CYS A 60 -6.84 1.46 3.06
C CYS A 60 -5.68 2.45 3.11
N PHE A 61 -5.98 3.71 2.81
CA PHE A 61 -5.05 4.82 2.91
C PHE A 61 -5.77 6.12 3.27
N VAL A 62 -5.15 6.91 4.14
CA VAL A 62 -5.52 8.31 4.37
C VAL A 62 -4.28 9.17 4.16
N GLY A 63 -4.42 10.28 3.45
CA GLY A 63 -3.29 11.16 3.12
C GLY A 63 -3.68 12.63 3.09
N ALA A 64 -2.68 13.50 3.21
CA ALA A 64 -2.83 14.93 3.10
C ALA A 64 -1.79 15.49 2.11
N PHE A 65 -2.25 16.37 1.23
CA PHE A 65 -1.46 17.06 0.23
C PHE A 65 -1.53 18.56 0.50
N GLN A 66 -0.42 19.26 0.33
CA GLN A 66 -0.40 20.71 0.34
C GLN A 66 -0.96 21.23 -0.99
N THR A 67 -1.92 22.15 -0.92
CA THR A 67 -2.38 22.97 -2.04
C THR A 67 -2.27 24.44 -1.67
N ASP A 68 -2.54 25.33 -2.63
CA ASP A 68 -2.51 26.78 -2.42
C ASP A 68 -3.61 27.23 -1.43
N ASP A 69 -4.77 26.57 -1.47
CA ASP A 69 -5.91 26.83 -0.58
C ASP A 69 -5.79 26.13 0.80
N GLY A 70 -4.68 25.42 1.04
CA GLY A 70 -4.42 24.69 2.27
C GLY A 70 -4.35 23.17 2.09
N PRO A 71 -4.39 22.38 3.17
CA PRO A 71 -4.24 20.93 3.06
C PRO A 71 -5.48 20.25 2.45
N LEU A 72 -5.30 19.53 1.34
CA LEU A 72 -6.28 18.61 0.76
C LEU A 72 -6.14 17.23 1.39
N PHE A 73 -7.23 16.66 1.91
CA PHE A 73 -7.24 15.34 2.54
C PHE A 73 -7.94 14.31 1.66
N THR A 74 -7.36 13.12 1.53
CA THR A 74 -7.96 11.99 0.81
C THR A 74 -8.07 10.77 1.70
N ALA A 75 -9.13 9.98 1.49
CA ALA A 75 -9.35 8.71 2.17
C ALA A 75 -9.84 7.66 1.16
N VAL A 76 -9.12 6.54 1.08
CA VAL A 76 -9.43 5.41 0.22
C VAL A 76 -9.53 4.17 1.11
N LEU A 77 -10.66 3.47 1.07
CA LEU A 77 -10.95 2.32 1.93
C LEU A 77 -11.33 1.10 1.09
N GLY A 78 -11.01 -0.10 1.57
CA GLY A 78 -11.59 -1.33 1.00
C GLY A 78 -11.09 -1.71 -0.40
N THR A 79 -9.93 -1.24 -0.83
CA THR A 79 -9.44 -1.57 -2.18
C THR A 79 -8.81 -2.96 -2.21
N ARG A 80 -9.20 -3.82 -3.16
CA ARG A 80 -8.64 -5.20 -3.20
C ARG A 80 -7.17 -5.31 -3.62
N SER A 81 -6.50 -4.20 -3.95
CA SER A 81 -5.06 -4.20 -4.23
C SER A 81 -4.43 -2.86 -3.92
N ARG A 82 -3.18 -2.90 -3.45
CA ARG A 82 -2.37 -1.71 -3.14
C ARG A 82 -2.21 -0.77 -4.34
N ASN A 83 -2.10 -1.29 -5.56
CA ASN A 83 -1.97 -0.45 -6.74
C ASN A 83 -3.24 0.34 -7.03
N ARG A 84 -4.43 -0.27 -6.83
CA ARG A 84 -5.70 0.47 -6.96
C ARG A 84 -5.83 1.53 -5.88
N MET A 85 -5.42 1.23 -4.64
CA MET A 85 -5.37 2.21 -3.57
C MET A 85 -4.61 3.48 -3.99
N TRP A 86 -3.40 3.34 -4.54
CA TRP A 86 -2.59 4.48 -4.98
C TRP A 86 -3.22 5.23 -6.16
N LYS A 87 -3.70 4.51 -7.18
CA LYS A 87 -4.40 5.14 -8.33
C LYS A 87 -5.64 5.92 -7.89
N SER A 88 -6.43 5.37 -6.97
CA SER A 88 -7.59 6.08 -6.41
C SER A 88 -7.18 7.31 -5.62
N THR A 89 -6.10 7.24 -4.84
CA THR A 89 -5.58 8.42 -4.12
C THR A 89 -5.11 9.51 -5.08
N GLU A 90 -4.36 9.16 -6.13
CA GLU A 90 -3.89 10.10 -7.17
C GLU A 90 -5.08 10.73 -7.92
N MET A 91 -6.10 9.93 -8.25
CA MET A 91 -7.34 10.43 -8.85
C MET A 91 -8.06 11.43 -7.94
N LEU A 92 -8.23 11.11 -6.65
CA LEU A 92 -8.84 12.02 -5.68
C LEU A 92 -8.03 13.30 -5.50
N HIS A 93 -6.70 13.18 -5.47
CA HIS A 93 -5.81 14.34 -5.42
C HIS A 93 -6.03 15.23 -6.65
N GLY A 94 -6.01 14.68 -7.85
CA GLY A 94 -6.22 15.44 -9.08
C GLY A 94 -7.59 16.13 -9.14
N ILE A 95 -8.66 15.42 -8.77
CA ILE A 95 -10.01 16.01 -8.66
C ILE A 95 -9.99 17.17 -7.66
N GLY A 96 -9.39 16.98 -6.48
CA GLY A 96 -9.36 17.99 -5.42
C GLY A 96 -8.47 19.21 -5.72
N THR A 97 -7.49 19.08 -6.62
CA THR A 97 -6.65 20.20 -7.08
C THR A 97 -7.15 20.85 -8.37
N GLY A 98 -8.36 20.49 -8.83
CA GLY A 98 -8.93 21.12 -10.01
C GLY A 98 -8.27 20.73 -11.34
N LEU A 99 -7.62 19.55 -11.43
CA LEU A 99 -7.44 18.94 -12.76
C LEU A 99 -8.84 18.76 -13.34
N GLN A 100 -9.17 19.58 -14.35
CA GLN A 100 -10.45 19.55 -15.04
C GLN A 100 -10.76 18.10 -15.41
N ALA A 101 -12.00 17.71 -15.12
CA ALA A 101 -12.57 16.44 -15.47
C ALA A 101 -12.04 15.94 -16.82
N ILE A 102 -11.31 14.82 -16.81
CA ILE A 102 -11.31 13.95 -17.99
C ILE A 102 -12.79 13.65 -18.28
N PRO A 103 -13.30 14.00 -19.48
CA PRO A 103 -14.72 13.86 -19.76
C PRO A 103 -15.11 12.38 -19.66
N SER A 104 -16.08 12.10 -18.79
CA SER A 104 -16.88 10.87 -18.75
C SER A 104 -16.17 9.58 -18.31
N ILE A 105 -15.82 9.46 -17.03
CA ILE A 105 -15.98 8.16 -16.36
C ILE A 105 -17.36 8.18 -15.70
N LYS A 106 -18.31 7.45 -16.28
CA LYS A 106 -19.55 7.09 -15.56
C LYS A 106 -19.13 6.40 -14.27
N LEU A 107 -19.37 7.08 -13.15
CA LEU A 107 -19.24 6.48 -11.82
C LEU A 107 -20.40 5.47 -11.70
N VAL A 108 -20.17 4.25 -12.17
CA VAL A 108 -21.12 3.16 -11.93
C VAL A 108 -20.97 2.81 -10.47
N ASN A 109 -21.97 3.15 -9.66
CA ASN A 109 -22.04 2.73 -8.26
C ASN A 109 -22.12 1.20 -8.22
N ALA A 110 -20.97 0.54 -8.07
CA ALA A 110 -20.85 -0.90 -7.97
C ALA A 110 -21.45 -1.49 -6.67
N TYR A 111 -22.14 -0.67 -5.86
CA TYR A 111 -22.88 -1.12 -4.69
C TYR A 111 -24.36 -1.43 -4.99
N ASP A 112 -24.93 -0.90 -6.08
CA ASP A 112 -26.39 -0.90 -6.29
C ASP A 112 -26.88 -1.97 -7.29
N SER A 113 -25.97 -2.74 -7.87
CA SER A 113 -26.34 -3.86 -8.73
C SER A 113 -25.80 -5.12 -8.07
N GLY A 114 -26.68 -5.92 -7.46
CA GLY A 114 -26.40 -7.26 -6.96
C GLY A 114 -26.04 -8.26 -8.08
N ALA A 115 -25.18 -7.85 -9.02
CA ALA A 115 -24.80 -8.59 -10.19
C ALA A 115 -23.58 -9.49 -9.88
N SER A 116 -23.82 -10.79 -9.91
CA SER A 116 -22.77 -11.80 -9.93
C SER A 116 -21.89 -11.61 -11.16
N ILE A 117 -20.58 -11.49 -10.97
CA ILE A 117 -19.64 -11.40 -12.09
C ILE A 117 -19.46 -12.81 -12.66
N VAL A 118 -20.16 -13.11 -13.75
CA VAL A 118 -19.86 -14.24 -14.64
C VAL A 118 -18.64 -13.84 -15.49
N SER A 119 -17.57 -14.64 -15.44
CA SER A 119 -16.41 -14.43 -16.31
C SER A 119 -16.75 -14.92 -17.73
N GLY A 120 -17.04 -13.99 -18.63
CA GLY A 120 -17.12 -14.25 -20.07
C GLY A 120 -15.75 -14.32 -20.71
N SER A 121 -15.47 -15.46 -21.34
CA SER A 121 -14.32 -15.72 -22.21
C SER A 121 -14.46 -15.04 -23.56
N GLU A 122 -13.39 -14.46 -24.09
CA GLU A 122 -13.21 -14.33 -25.54
C GLU A 122 -11.73 -14.30 -25.89
N GLY A 123 -11.33 -15.32 -26.66
CA GLY A 123 -9.94 -15.60 -26.99
C GLY A 123 -9.45 -14.86 -28.22
N LYS A 124 -8.12 -14.79 -28.35
CA LYS A 124 -7.43 -14.80 -29.65
C LYS A 124 -6.22 -15.71 -29.56
N ASN A 125 -6.21 -16.70 -30.45
CA ASN A 125 -5.14 -17.66 -30.71
C ASN A 125 -3.86 -16.94 -31.16
N SER A 126 -2.72 -17.31 -30.57
CA SER A 126 -1.45 -17.37 -31.30
C SER A 126 -0.67 -18.61 -30.85
N THR A 127 -0.43 -19.47 -31.84
CA THR A 127 0.20 -20.79 -31.73
C THR A 127 1.68 -20.68 -31.38
N VAL A 128 2.08 -21.23 -30.23
CA VAL A 128 3.47 -21.59 -29.95
C VAL A 128 3.54 -23.04 -29.49
N LYS A 129 4.18 -23.88 -30.31
CA LYS A 129 4.35 -25.32 -30.10
C LYS A 129 5.25 -25.58 -28.88
N HIS A 130 4.71 -26.19 -27.82
CA HIS A 130 5.52 -26.69 -26.70
C HIS A 130 5.82 -28.18 -26.88
N LYS A 131 7.10 -28.52 -27.09
CA LYS A 131 7.63 -29.88 -27.00
C LYS A 131 7.45 -30.41 -25.57
N LYS A 132 6.86 -31.61 -25.44
CA LYS A 132 6.74 -32.35 -24.18
C LYS A 132 8.14 -32.75 -23.69
N SER A 133 8.49 -32.40 -22.46
CA SER A 133 9.63 -32.98 -21.73
C SER A 133 9.15 -33.63 -20.45
N HIS A 134 9.66 -34.84 -20.23
CA HIS A 134 9.20 -35.80 -19.24
C HIS A 134 9.49 -35.41 -17.79
N ARG A 135 8.57 -35.86 -16.93
CA ARG A 135 8.58 -35.77 -15.48
C ARG A 135 9.64 -36.72 -14.91
N VAL A 136 10.59 -36.18 -14.13
CA VAL A 136 11.43 -36.96 -13.22
C VAL A 136 11.13 -36.52 -11.78
N ARG A 137 10.61 -37.45 -10.98
CA ARG A 137 10.55 -37.37 -9.51
C ARG A 137 11.92 -37.75 -8.97
N HIS A 138 12.42 -37.09 -7.92
CA HIS A 138 13.19 -37.69 -6.79
C HIS A 138 13.45 -36.60 -5.72
N THR A 139 12.73 -36.65 -4.58
CA THR A 139 13.10 -37.17 -3.24
C THR A 139 13.58 -36.11 -2.24
N SER A 140 12.88 -36.08 -1.10
CA SER A 140 13.06 -35.24 0.08
C SER A 140 14.39 -35.49 0.82
N LYS A 141 15.09 -34.45 1.27
CA LYS A 141 16.15 -34.55 2.30
C LYS A 141 16.12 -33.42 3.33
N LYS A 142 15.75 -33.84 4.55
CA LYS A 142 16.21 -33.50 5.92
C LYS A 142 16.22 -32.05 6.45
N LYS A 143 15.30 -31.84 7.41
CA LYS A 143 15.29 -30.84 8.48
C LYS A 143 16.60 -30.84 9.28
N HIS A 144 17.11 -29.65 9.63
CA HIS A 144 18.10 -29.47 10.70
C HIS A 144 17.43 -28.80 11.91
N LYS A 145 17.49 -29.49 13.06
CA LYS A 145 17.08 -29.01 14.38
C LYS A 145 18.15 -28.04 14.91
N LYS A 146 17.74 -26.90 15.49
CA LYS A 146 18.62 -26.06 16.31
C LYS A 146 18.44 -26.44 17.80
N PRO A 147 19.52 -26.58 18.59
CA PRO A 147 19.43 -26.94 20.01
C PRO A 147 19.07 -25.72 20.89
N ALA A 148 18.65 -26.04 22.13
CA ALA A 148 18.08 -25.16 23.13
C ALA A 148 19.11 -24.37 23.99
N ILE A 149 18.56 -23.43 24.75
CA ILE A 149 19.12 -22.26 25.46
C ILE A 149 20.03 -22.61 26.66
N ARG A 150 20.99 -21.73 27.00
CA ARG A 150 21.46 -21.52 28.39
C ARG A 150 21.61 -20.01 28.69
N LEU A 151 20.77 -19.49 29.57
CA LEU A 151 20.83 -18.12 30.12
C LEU A 151 21.79 -18.12 31.32
N VAL A 152 22.76 -17.22 31.37
CA VAL A 152 23.57 -16.95 32.58
C VAL A 152 23.30 -15.50 32.98
N ARG A 153 22.71 -15.31 34.16
CA ARG A 153 22.60 -13.99 34.81
C ARG A 153 23.99 -13.52 35.24
N LYS A 154 24.33 -12.27 34.94
CA LYS A 154 25.32 -11.52 35.72
C LYS A 154 24.66 -10.24 36.21
N TYR A 155 24.97 -9.97 37.48
CA TYR A 155 24.42 -8.96 38.39
C TYR A 155 24.42 -7.55 37.83
#